data_AF-A0A6I9IV65-F1
#
_entry.id   AF-A0A6I9IV65-F1
#
_cell.length_a   1.000
_cell.length_b   1.000
_cell.length_c   1.000
_cell.angle_alpha   90.00
_cell.angle_beta   90.00
_cell.angle_gamma   90.00
#
_symmetry.space_group_name_H-M   'P 1'
#
loop_
_entity.id
_entity.type
_entity.pdbx_description
1 polymer ?
#
loop_
_entity_poly.entity_id
_entity_poly.type
_entity_poly.pdbx_seq_one_letter_code
_entity_poly.pdbx_strand_id
1 'polypeptide(L)' 'GESAALRSLLLNPHLRQLMVSLDQADNKAKLMRACMQEPLFVEFADCCLRIVEPSQNEDS' A
#
# COMPACT_ATOMS: atom_id res chain seq x y z
N GLY A 1 -6.67 14.41 7.48
CA GLY A 1 -5.50 14.45 6.60
C GLY A 1 -5.14 13.03 6.25
N GLU A 2 -5.31 12.64 4.99
CA GLU A 2 -5.13 11.26 4.50
C GLU A 2 -3.73 10.69 4.82
N SER A 3 -2.74 11.57 4.96
CA SER A 3 -1.38 11.20 5.38
C SER A 3 -1.29 10.68 6.83
N ALA A 4 -2.25 10.98 7.72
CA ALA A 4 -2.22 10.48 9.10
C ALA A 4 -2.57 8.99 9.17
N ALA A 5 -3.55 8.55 8.37
CA ALA A 5 -3.90 7.13 8.23
C ALA A 5 -2.73 6.34 7.62
N LEU A 6 -2.14 6.88 6.54
CA LEU A 6 -0.94 6.29 5.94
C LEU A 6 0.22 6.16 6.94
N ARG A 7 0.47 7.19 7.76
CA ARG A 7 1.53 7.16 8.79
C ARG A 7 1.25 6.10 9.86
N SER A 8 0.00 5.92 10.28
CA SER A 8 -0.36 4.85 11.21
C SER A 8 -0.17 3.46 10.59
N LEU A 9 -0.49 3.28 9.31
CA LEU A 9 -0.22 2.02 8.59
C LEU A 9 1.29 1.75 8.50
N LEU A 10 2.10 2.76 8.21
CA LEU A 10 3.57 2.67 8.16
C LEU A 10 4.24 2.38 9.51
N LEU A 11 3.54 2.57 10.64
CA LEU A 11 4.01 2.16 11.96
C LEU A 11 3.83 0.66 12.22
N ASN A 12 3.04 -0.05 11.40
CA ASN A 12 2.91 -1.49 11.54
C ASN A 12 4.20 -2.20 11.10
N PRO A 13 4.82 -3.01 11.98
CA PRO A 13 6.05 -3.72 11.65
C PRO A 13 5.83 -4.75 10.53
N HIS A 14 4.63 -5.36 10.47
CA HIS A 14 4.26 -6.31 9.43
C HIS A 14 4.24 -5.66 8.04
N LEU A 15 3.61 -4.49 7.92
CA LEU A 15 3.58 -3.74 6.67
C LEU A 15 4.99 -3.39 6.20
N ARG A 16 5.85 -2.91 7.11
CA ARG A 16 7.26 -2.63 6.80
C ARG A 16 7.98 -3.86 6.29
N GLN A 17 7.77 -5.02 6.90
CA GLN A 17 8.38 -6.27 6.45
C GLN A 17 7.88 -6.66 5.05
N LEU A 18 6.59 -6.51 4.77
CA LEU A 18 6.03 -6.75 3.43
C LEU A 18 6.66 -5.82 2.40
N MET A 19 6.79 -4.53 2.71
CA MET A 19 7.43 -3.55 1.82
C MET A 19 8.89 -3.88 1.55
N VAL A 20 9.67 -4.22 2.58
CA VAL A 20 11.08 -4.63 2.44
C VAL A 20 11.20 -5.92 1.63
N SER A 21 10.32 -6.89 1.88
CA SER A 21 10.30 -8.15 1.14
C SER A 21 9.97 -7.91 -0.34
N LEU A 22 9.04 -7.00 -0.64
CA LEU A 22 8.66 -6.63 -1.99
C LEU A 22 9.75 -5.85 -2.73
N ASP A 23 10.49 -5.01 -2.02
CA ASP A 23 11.64 -4.29 -2.56
C ASP A 23 12.79 -5.25 -2.92
N GLN A 24 13.07 -6.21 -2.04
CA GLN A 24 14.15 -7.21 -2.20
C GLN A 24 13.75 -8.43 -3.02
N ALA A 25 12.48 -8.56 -3.42
CA ALA A 25 12.01 -9.73 -4.14
C ALA A 25 12.52 -9.77 -5.58
N ASP A 26 13.10 -10.92 -5.94
CA ASP A 26 13.51 -11.25 -7.30
C ASP A 26 12.30 -11.22 -8.26
N ASN A 27 11.15 -11.72 -7.81
CA ASN A 27 9.89 -11.69 -8.55
C ASN A 27 8.83 -10.83 -7.85
N LYS A 28 8.90 -9.52 -8.11
CA LYS A 28 7.97 -8.51 -7.59
C LYS A 28 6.52 -8.81 -7.97
N ALA A 29 6.26 -9.33 -9.16
CA ALA A 29 4.89 -9.64 -9.60
C ALA A 29 4.25 -10.74 -8.77
N LYS A 30 5.00 -11.81 -8.47
CA LYS A 30 4.53 -12.91 -7.62
C LYS A 30 4.30 -12.44 -6.18
N LEU A 31 5.26 -11.68 -5.63
CA LEU A 31 5.14 -11.22 -4.24
C LEU A 31 4.06 -10.15 -4.10
N MET A 32 3.90 -9.25 -5.07
CA MET A 32 2.80 -8.28 -5.11
C MET A 32 1.45 -8.98 -5.00
N ARG A 33 1.22 -10.07 -5.75
CA ARG A 33 -0.03 -10.85 -5.65
C ARG A 33 -0.25 -11.40 -4.25
N ALA A 34 0.81 -11.88 -3.59
CA ALA A 34 0.74 -12.38 -2.22
C ALA A 34 0.46 -11.24 -1.22
N CYS A 35 1.15 -10.11 -1.35
CA CYS A 35 0.90 -8.93 -0.54
C CYS A 35 -0.54 -8.41 -0.72
N MET A 36 -1.08 -8.44 -1.94
CA MET A 36 -2.48 -8.05 -2.18
C MET A 36 -3.53 -9.01 -1.60
N GLN A 37 -3.14 -10.20 -1.11
CA GLN A 37 -4.04 -11.04 -0.30
C GLN A 37 -4.12 -10.57 1.16
N GLU A 38 -3.18 -9.71 1.59
CA GLU A 38 -3.16 -9.19 2.94
C GLU A 38 -4.00 -7.90 3.04
N PRO A 39 -5.03 -7.86 3.90
CA PRO A 39 -5.90 -6.69 4.02
C PRO A 39 -5.11 -5.43 4.42
N LEU A 40 -4.07 -5.58 5.24
CA LEU A 40 -3.19 -4.49 5.64
C LEU A 40 -2.47 -3.84 4.46
N PHE A 41 -2.00 -4.64 3.51
CA PHE A 41 -1.30 -4.11 2.33
C PHE A 41 -2.26 -3.50 1.33
N VAL A 42 -3.49 -4.03 1.22
CA VAL A 42 -4.55 -3.46 0.40
C VAL A 42 -4.96 -2.08 0.92
N GLU A 43 -5.18 -1.93 2.23
CA GLU A 43 -5.48 -0.60 2.82
C GLU A 43 -4.33 0.40 2.63
N PHE A 44 -3.08 -0.08 2.75
CA PHE A 44 -1.92 0.74 2.47
C PHE A 44 -1.86 1.20 1.01
N ALA A 45 -2.05 0.27 0.07
CA ALA A 45 -2.06 0.57 -1.36
C ALA A 45 -3.18 1.55 -1.71
N ASP A 46 -4.38 1.36 -1.16
CA ASP A 46 -5.53 2.27 -1.35
C ASP A 46 -5.23 3.68 -0.82
N CYS A 47 -4.66 3.81 0.38
CA CYS A 47 -4.22 5.09 0.92
C CYS A 47 -3.13 5.74 0.06
N CYS A 48 -2.16 4.97 -0.44
CA CYS A 48 -1.15 5.46 -1.36
C CYS A 48 -1.79 5.99 -2.64
N LEU A 49 -2.68 5.21 -3.25
CA LEU A 49 -3.36 5.54 -4.50
C LEU A 49 -4.17 6.83 -4.37
N ARG A 50 -4.94 7.04 -3.30
CA ARG A 50 -5.66 8.31 -3.08
C ARG A 50 -4.76 9.54 -2.99
N ILE A 51 -3.55 9.38 -2.45
CA ILE A 51 -2.59 10.48 -2.29
C ILE A 51 -1.87 10.78 -3.60
N VAL A 52 -1.46 9.75 -4.34
CA VAL A 52 -0.68 9.90 -5.59
C VAL A 52 -1.55 10.12 -6.82
N GLU A 53 -2.74 9.54 -6.82
CA GLU A 53 -3.84 9.78 -7.75
C GLU A 53 -4.99 10.42 -6.96
N PRO A 54 -4.91 11.74 -6.68
CA PRO A 54 -6.08 12.48 -6.24
C PRO A 54 -7.05 12.48 -7.40
N SER A 55 -8.00 11.55 -7.41
CA SER A 55 -9.00 11.40 -8.47
C SER A 55 -9.58 12.77 -8.86
N GLN A 56 -9.28 13.24 -10.07
CA GLN A 56 -10.06 14.30 -10.73
C GLN A 56 -11.41 13.79 -11.26
N ASN A 57 -11.91 12.65 -10.79
CA ASN A 57 -13.14 12.03 -11.28
C ASN A 57 -14.18 11.93 -10.16
N GLU A 58 -14.74 13.08 -9.77
CA GLU A 58 -16.12 13.22 -9.26
C GLU A 58 -16.88 14.21 -10.15
N ASP A 59 -16.80 14.05 -11.47
CA ASP A 59 -17.68 14.72 -12.44
C ASP A 59 -18.23 13.67 -13.42
N SER A 60 -19.30 12.98 -13.04
CA SER A 60 -20.34 12.41 -13.93
C SER A 60 -21.53 11.89 -13.12
#